data_AF-A0A8S9RB85-F1
#
_entry.id   AF-A0A8S9RB85-F1
#
_cell.length_a   1.000
_cell.length_b   1.000
_cell.length_c   1.000
_cell.angle_alpha   90.00
_cell.angle_beta   90.00
_cell.angle_gamma   90.00
#
_symmetry.space_group_name_H-M   'P 1'
#
loop_
_entity.id
_entity.type
_entity.pdbx_description
1 polymer ?
#
loop_
_entity_poly.entity_id
_entity_poly.type
_entity_poly.pdbx_seq_one_letter_code
_entity_poly.pdbx_strand_id
1 'polypeptide(L)' 'MNESKVMDLVNSSAYVPSYEDKDGDWMLVGDVPWPMFIESCKRLFIMKGSEAIGLAPRAMEKCKNRF' A
#
# COMPACT_ATOMS: atom_id res chain seq x y z
N MET A 1 2.01 -15.28 3.60
CA MET A 1 2.98 -14.62 2.70
C MET A 1 3.30 -13.27 3.34
N ASN A 2 4.12 -13.29 4.40
CA ASN A 2 5.52 -12.85 4.43
C ASN A 2 5.74 -11.36 4.12
N GLU A 3 5.30 -10.52 5.05
CA GLU A 3 5.63 -9.09 5.15
C GLU A 3 7.12 -8.81 4.89
N SER A 4 8.01 -9.71 5.33
CA SER A 4 9.46 -9.67 5.08
C SER A 4 9.81 -9.62 3.59
N LYS A 5 9.13 -10.42 2.75
CA LYS A 5 9.44 -10.51 1.32
C LYS A 5 8.91 -9.31 0.52
N VAL A 6 7.88 -8.63 1.04
CA VAL A 6 7.38 -7.37 0.47
C VAL A 6 8.34 -6.24 0.81
N MET A 7 8.82 -6.18 2.06
CA MET A 7 9.86 -5.24 2.49
C MET A 7 11.15 -5.39 1.66
N ASP A 8 11.55 -6.63 1.37
CA ASP A 8 12.71 -6.93 0.52
C ASP A 8 12.51 -6.45 -0.92
N LEU A 9 11.29 -6.58 -1.48
CA LEU A 9 10.95 -6.05 -2.80
C LEU A 9 10.92 -4.52 -2.83
N VAL A 10 10.39 -3.86 -1.79
CA VAL A 10 10.37 -2.40 -1.66
C VAL A 10 11.79 -1.84 -1.48
N ASN A 11 12.66 -2.55 -0.76
CA ASN A 11 14.08 -2.20 -0.62
C ASN A 11 14.89 -2.47 -1.89
N SER A 12 14.56 -3.50 -2.67
CA SER A 12 15.26 -3.85 -3.91
C SER A 12 14.72 -3.10 -5.13
N SER A 13 13.47 -2.63 -5.12
CA SER A 13 12.88 -1.92 -6.24
C SER A 13 13.16 -0.43 -6.13
N ALA A 14 13.70 0.17 -7.20
CA ALA A 14 13.91 1.61 -7.26
C ALA A 14 12.59 2.38 -7.11
N TYR A 15 11.48 1.78 -7.52
CA TYR A 15 10.16 2.40 -7.49
C TYR A 15 9.06 1.44 -7.05
N VAL A 16 8.06 1.95 -6.33
CA VAL A 16 6.90 1.17 -5.90
C VAL A 16 5.60 1.90 -6.25
N PRO A 17 4.60 1.18 -6.76
CA PRO A 17 3.29 1.75 -7.04
C PRO A 17 2.48 1.88 -5.74
N SER A 18 2.08 3.11 -5.44
CA SER A 18 1.26 3.48 -4.29
C SER A 18 0.02 4.25 -4.74
N TYR A 19 -0.98 4.34 -3.87
CA TYR A 19 -2.19 5.11 -4.13
C TYR A 19 -2.73 5.79 -2.88
N GLU A 20 -3.40 6.93 -3.07
CA GLU A 20 -4.18 7.60 -2.03
C GLU A 20 -5.60 7.04 -2.03
N ASP A 21 -6.06 6.57 -0.88
CA ASP A 21 -7.40 6.05 -0.70
C ASP A 21 -8.44 7.16 -0.42
N LYS A 22 -9.67 6.75 -0.08
CA LYS A 22 -10.76 7.70 0.18
C LYS A 22 -10.60 8.47 1.49
N ASP A 23 -9.85 7.93 2.44
CA ASP A 23 -9.59 8.52 3.75
C ASP A 23 -8.35 9.41 3.74
N GLY A 24 -7.63 9.46 2.60
CA GLY A 24 -6.41 10.26 2.42
C GLY A 24 -5.15 9.52 2.86
N ASP A 25 -5.24 8.21 3.10
CA ASP A 25 -4.10 7.38 3.44
C ASP A 25 -3.38 6.92 2.18
N TRP A 26 -2.05 6.85 2.27
CA TRP A 26 -1.22 6.23 1.24
C TRP A 26 -1.13 4.72 1.48
N MET A 27 -1.49 3.95 0.46
CA MET A 27 -1.46 2.48 0.46
C MET A 27 -0.63 1.94 -0.72
N LEU A 28 -0.08 0.73 -0.59
CA LEU A 28 0.59 0.08 -1.70
C LEU A 28 -0.45 -0.59 -2.61
N VAL A 29 -0.22 -0.53 -3.92
CA VAL A 29 -1.08 -1.21 -4.89
C VAL A 29 -1.00 -2.72 -4.65
N GLY A 30 -2.15 -3.32 -4.30
CA GLY A 30 -2.26 -4.74 -3.97
C GLY A 30 -2.54 -5.04 -2.49
N ASP A 31 -2.53 -4.05 -1.60
CA ASP A 31 -2.81 -4.24 -0.17
C ASP A 31 -4.28 -4.59 0.13
N VAL A 32 -5.21 -4.17 -0.74
CA VAL A 32 -6.66 -4.38 -0.55
C VAL A 32 -7.30 -5.12 -1.74
N PRO A 33 -8.48 -5.74 -1.56
CA PRO A 33 -9.22 -6.34 -2.65
C PRO A 33 -9.51 -5.36 -3.80
N TRP A 34 -9.48 -5.85 -5.03
CA TRP A 34 -9.70 -5.04 -6.24
C TRP A 34 -10.96 -4.17 -6.21
N PRO A 35 -12.13 -4.65 -5.74
CA PRO A 35 -13.33 -3.80 -5.66
C PRO A 35 -13.12 -2.60 -4.74
N MET A 36 -12.50 -2.80 -3.57
CA MET A 36 -12.22 -1.72 -2.62
C MET A 36 -11.20 -0.73 -3.18
N PHE A 37 -10.20 -1.22 -3.91
CA PHE A 37 -9.23 -0.38 -4.59
C PHE A 37 -9.91 0.55 -5.60
N ILE A 38 -10.78 0.02 -6.46
CA ILE A 38 -11.50 0.82 -7.48
C ILE A 38 -12.44 1.85 -6.85
N GLU A 39 -13.09 1.52 -5.73
CA GLU A 39 -13.99 2.45 -5.04
C GLU A 39 -13.25 3.53 -4.22
N SER A 40 -12.02 3.27 -3.78
CA SER A 40 -11.30 4.14 -2.85
C SER A 40 -10.16 4.93 -3.49
N CYS A 41 -9.60 4.45 -4.60
CA CYS A 41 -8.41 5.04 -5.21
C CYS A 41 -8.72 6.43 -5.80
N LYS A 42 -8.12 7.46 -5.20
CA LYS A 42 -8.21 8.84 -5.69
C LYS A 42 -7.02 9.23 -6.57
N ARG A 43 -5.82 8.78 -6.21
CA ARG A 43 -4.56 9.17 -6.89
C ARG A 43 -3.60 8.00 -6.92
N LEU A 44 -2.95 7.80 -8.06
CA LEU A 44 -1.86 6.84 -8.22
C LEU A 44 -0.53 7.59 -8.22
N PHE A 45 0.47 7.03 -7.56
CA PHE A 45 1.80 7.60 -7.50
C PHE A 45 2.87 6.50 -7.54
N ILE A 46 3.92 6.72 -8.31
CA ILE A 46 5.08 5.82 -8.37
C ILE A 46 6.14 6.43 -7.46
N MET A 47 6.22 5.92 -6.24
CA MET A 47 7.17 6.39 -5.21
C MET A 47 8.53 5.77 -5.43
N LYS A 48 9.60 6.42 -4.98
CA LYS A 48 10.88 5.72 -4.85
C LYS A 48 10.76 4.67 -3.74
N GLY A 49 11.32 3.48 -3.92
CA GLY A 49 11.23 2.40 -2.92
C GLY A 49 11.67 2.85 -1.52
N SER A 50 12.69 3.72 -1.44
CA SER A 50 13.17 4.33 -0.20
C SER A 50 12.16 5.21 0.52
N GLU A 51 11.20 5.82 -0.19
CA GLU A 51 10.14 6.68 0.39
C GLU A 51 8.97 5.85 0.91
N ALA A 52 8.82 4.61 0.42
CA ALA A 52 7.70 3.74 0.77
C ALA A 52 7.97 2.80 1.96
N ILE A 53 9.19 2.82 2.51
CA ILE A 53 9.60 2.01 3.67
C ILE A 53 8.68 2.24 4.89
N GLY A 54 8.06 3.42 5.00
CA GLY A 54 7.12 3.78 6.07
C GLY A 54 5.64 3.44 5.81
N LEU A 55 5.30 3.00 4.59
CA LEU A 55 3.91 2.68 4.18
C LEU A 55 3.58 1.18 4.34
N ALA A 56 4.59 0.31 4.43
CA ALA A 56 4.42 -1.12 4.67
C ALA A 56 3.90 -1.42 6.10
N PRO A 57 3.31 -2.60 6.31
CA PRO A 57 1.90 -2.79 6.62
C PRO A 57 1.50 -2.27 8.01
N ARG A 58 0.98 -1.04 8.07
CA ARG A 58 -0.02 -0.64 9.09
C ARG A 58 -1.45 -0.71 8.57
N ALA A 59 -1.64 -0.89 7.26
CA ALA A 59 -2.94 -0.88 6.59
C ALA A 59 -3.84 -2.08 6.97
N MET A 60 -3.27 -3.21 7.41
CA MET A 60 -4.07 -4.39 7.78
C MET A 60 -4.87 -4.18 9.08
N GLU A 61 -4.46 -3.27 9.96
CA GLU A 61 -5.21 -2.98 11.20
C GLU A 61 -6.51 -2.20 10.95
N LYS A 62 -6.58 -1.37 9.89
CA LYS A 62 -7.83 -0.67 9.52
C LYS A 62 -8.90 -1.63 8.99
N CYS A 63 -8.50 -2.74 8.36
CA CYS A 63 -9.43 -3.72 7.79
C CYS A 63 -10.01 -4.71 8.82
N LYS A 64 -9.43 -4.80 10.04
CA LYS A 64 -9.93 -5.69 11.10
C LYS A 64 -10.95 -5.05 12.05
N ASN A 65 -11.16 -3.73 11.99
CA ASN A 65 -12.07 -3.00 12.90
C ASN A 65 -13.44 -2.67 12.28
N ARG A 66 -13.83 -3.35 11.19
CA ARG A 66 -15.14 -3.14 10.52
C ARG A 66 -15.97 -4.41 10.30
N PHE A 67 -15.62 -5.52 10.96
CA PHE A 67 -16.46 -6.71 11.04
C PHE A 67 -16.66 -7.12 12.50
#